data_AF-A0A251TQJ4-F1
#
_entry.id   AF-A0A251TQJ4-F1
#
_cell.length_a   1.000
_cell.length_b   1.000
_cell.length_c   1.000
_cell.angle_alpha   90.00
_cell.angle_beta   90.00
_cell.angle_gamma   90.00
#
_symmetry.space_group_name_H-M   'P 1'
#
loop_
_entity.id
_entity.type
_entity.pdbx_description
1 polymer ?
#
loop_
_entity_poly.entity_id
_entity_poly.type
_entity_poly.pdbx_seq_one_letter_code
_entity_poly.pdbx_strand_id
1 'polypeptide(L)'
;MGAKLKLPSSTLFIWLIISTCALTIFYSKLVPSSSPPLVPCNLFAGKWVIDPNRPRPIYDETCPFHRNAWNCLRNQRDNMEVINSWKWVPEDCELNEIDPLEFMGVMRDKRIGFVGDSLNENFLVSLLCILRVADTGAKKWKRKGAWRGAYFPKFNVTVAYHRAVLLAKYQWSEGDEVKGVHRVDVDIPAKDWEDIGGFYDILIFNTGHWWGYDKFPKESPLAFYQGGSQ
;
A
#
# COMPACT_ATOMS: atom_id res chain seq x y z
N MET A 1 -47.53 51.20 0.06
CA MET A 1 -47.29 51.13 -1.40
C MET A 1 -46.34 49.96 -1.66
N GLY A 2 -46.86 48.81 -2.11
CA GLY A 2 -46.05 47.60 -2.33
C GLY A 2 -45.54 47.55 -3.78
N ALA A 3 -44.22 47.59 -3.97
CA ALA A 3 -43.60 47.38 -5.26
C ALA A 3 -43.57 45.88 -5.59
N LYS A 4 -44.34 45.44 -6.59
CA LYS A 4 -44.21 44.10 -7.16
C LYS A 4 -42.93 44.06 -8.01
N LEU A 5 -41.90 43.33 -7.57
CA LEU A 5 -40.81 42.93 -8.45
C LEU A 5 -41.37 42.03 -9.55
N LYS A 6 -41.32 42.49 -10.81
CA LYS A 6 -41.55 41.64 -11.98
C LYS A 6 -40.31 40.75 -12.14
N LEU A 7 -40.47 39.44 -11.93
CA LEU A 7 -39.46 38.46 -12.35
C LEU A 7 -39.26 38.55 -13.87
N PRO A 8 -38.02 38.45 -14.38
CA PRO A 8 -37.76 38.47 -15.80
C PRO A 8 -38.45 37.29 -16.50
N SER A 9 -38.92 37.52 -17.73
CA SER A 9 -39.60 36.52 -18.57
C SER A 9 -38.79 35.23 -18.63
N SER A 10 -39.44 34.07 -18.46
CA SER A 10 -38.82 32.74 -18.48
C SER A 10 -37.98 32.49 -19.74
N THR A 11 -38.38 33.11 -20.85
CA THR A 11 -37.64 33.08 -22.12
C THR A 11 -36.26 33.70 -22.02
N LEU A 12 -36.09 34.83 -21.33
CA LEU A 12 -34.81 35.53 -21.21
C LEU A 12 -33.79 34.71 -20.42
N PHE A 13 -34.25 33.96 -19.42
CA PHE A 13 -33.42 33.09 -18.59
C PHE A 13 -32.93 31.87 -19.38
N ILE A 14 -33.79 31.30 -20.22
CA ILE A 14 -33.44 30.18 -21.11
C ILE A 14 -32.38 30.61 -22.14
N TRP A 15 -32.53 31.79 -22.75
CA TRP A 15 -31.53 32.32 -23.68
C TRP A 15 -30.18 32.59 -23.01
N LEU A 16 -30.17 33.04 -21.76
CA LEU A 16 -28.95 33.24 -20.99
C LEU A 16 -28.20 31.92 -20.76
N ILE A 17 -28.92 30.86 -20.38
CA ILE A 17 -28.35 29.51 -20.18
C ILE A 17 -27.82 28.93 -21.50
N ILE A 18 -28.57 29.08 -22.59
CA ILE A 18 -28.13 28.58 -23.90
C ILE A 18 -26.86 29.33 -24.35
N SER A 19 -26.80 30.64 -24.15
CA SER A 19 -25.63 31.45 -24.50
C SER A 19 -24.40 31.08 -23.67
N THR A 20 -24.55 30.89 -22.35
CA THR A 20 -23.42 30.47 -21.50
C THR A 20 -22.95 29.06 -21.83
N CYS A 21 -23.85 28.11 -22.08
CA CYS A 21 -23.48 26.76 -22.53
C CYS A 21 -22.80 26.76 -23.91
N ALA A 22 -23.28 27.59 -24.84
CA ALA A 22 -22.64 27.71 -26.15
C ALA A 22 -21.23 28.31 -26.03
N LEU A 23 -21.05 29.33 -25.18
CA LEU A 23 -19.77 29.94 -24.88
C LEU A 23 -18.79 28.97 -24.23
N THR A 24 -19.21 28.16 -23.26
CA THR A 24 -18.32 27.16 -22.63
C THR A 24 -17.90 26.08 -23.59
N ILE A 25 -18.82 25.55 -24.41
CA ILE A 25 -18.49 24.55 -25.45
C ILE A 25 -17.54 25.13 -26.49
N PHE A 26 -17.75 26.40 -26.90
CA PHE A 26 -16.87 27.07 -27.86
C PHE A 26 -15.48 27.29 -27.26
N TYR A 27 -15.39 27.72 -26.00
CA TYR A 27 -14.11 27.85 -25.28
C TYR A 27 -13.37 26.51 -25.17
N SER A 28 -14.07 25.42 -24.85
CA SER A 28 -13.48 24.07 -24.78
C SER A 28 -12.96 23.57 -26.13
N LYS A 29 -13.54 24.01 -27.25
CA LYS A 29 -13.03 23.68 -28.61
C LYS A 29 -11.87 24.55 -29.05
N LEU A 30 -11.74 25.76 -28.50
CA LEU A 30 -10.66 26.70 -28.79
C LEU A 30 -9.40 26.46 -27.98
N VAL A 31 -9.49 25.77 -26.83
CA VAL A 31 -8.32 25.34 -26.05
C VAL A 31 -7.77 24.07 -26.70
N PRO A 32 -6.62 24.13 -27.39
CA PRO A 32 -5.94 22.93 -27.82
C PRO A 32 -5.52 22.18 -26.55
N SER A 33 -5.96 20.93 -26.38
CA SER A 33 -5.40 20.03 -25.38
C SER A 33 -3.97 19.68 -25.82
N SER A 34 -3.04 20.57 -25.52
CA SER A 34 -1.62 20.36 -25.74
C SER A 34 -0.97 19.83 -24.46
N SER A 35 -1.63 18.90 -23.75
CA SER A 35 -0.89 18.05 -22.84
C SER A 35 -0.04 17.13 -23.73
N PRO A 36 1.30 17.22 -23.71
CA PRO A 36 2.11 16.20 -24.35
C PRO A 36 1.63 14.84 -23.84
N PRO A 37 1.64 13.78 -24.66
CA PRO A 37 1.29 12.45 -24.18
C PRO A 37 2.13 12.20 -22.92
N LEU A 38 1.45 12.02 -21.78
CA LEU A 38 2.09 11.68 -20.52
C LEU A 38 2.89 10.42 -20.79
N VAL A 39 4.21 10.56 -20.92
CA VAL A 39 5.11 9.41 -20.92
C VAL A 39 4.79 8.70 -19.61
N PRO A 40 4.29 7.45 -19.64
CA PRO A 40 3.94 6.75 -18.42
C PRO A 40 5.17 6.68 -17.54
N CYS A 41 5.11 7.29 -16.35
CA CYS A 41 6.28 7.29 -15.48
C CYS A 41 6.57 5.87 -15.00
N ASN A 42 7.72 5.33 -15.39
CA ASN A 42 8.20 4.07 -14.86
C ASN A 42 8.87 4.30 -13.49
N LEU A 43 8.10 4.13 -12.42
CA LEU A 43 8.59 4.29 -11.04
C LEU A 43 9.70 3.30 -10.64
N PHE A 44 9.92 2.24 -11.43
CA PHE A 44 10.92 1.20 -11.17
C PHE A 44 12.25 1.42 -11.88
N ALA A 45 12.31 2.35 -12.85
CA ALA A 45 13.55 2.77 -13.50
C ALA A 45 14.03 4.08 -12.86
N GLY A 46 15.24 4.07 -12.32
CA GLY A 46 15.73 5.17 -11.49
C GLY A 46 17.06 4.86 -10.83
N LYS A 47 17.42 5.73 -9.90
CA LYS A 47 18.65 5.60 -9.12
C LYS A 47 18.46 6.04 -7.69
N TRP A 48 19.23 5.44 -6.81
CA TRP A 48 19.39 5.90 -5.44
C TRP A 48 20.33 7.11 -5.42
N VAL A 49 19.93 8.18 -4.74
CA VAL A 49 20.73 9.39 -4.52
C VAL A 49 20.72 9.74 -3.03
N ILE A 50 21.76 10.45 -2.59
CA ILE A 50 21.82 11.01 -1.23
C ILE A 50 21.15 12.39 -1.27
N ASP A 51 20.14 12.58 -0.43
CA ASP A 51 19.49 13.87 -0.19
C ASP A 51 20.03 14.48 1.11
N PRO A 52 20.92 15.50 1.05
CA PRO A 52 21.50 16.12 2.24
C PRO A 52 20.46 16.87 3.09
N ASN A 53 19.29 17.18 2.52
CA ASN A 53 18.22 17.87 3.23
C ASN A 53 17.31 16.91 4.01
N ARG A 54 17.52 15.58 3.90
CA ARG A 54 16.76 14.55 4.62
C ARG A 54 17.64 13.69 5.54
N PRO A 55 18.27 14.27 6.58
CA PRO A 55 19.01 13.44 7.54
C PRO A 55 18.09 12.65 8.48
N ARG A 56 16.82 13.06 8.64
CA ARG A 56 15.88 12.47 9.60
C ARG A 56 14.75 11.69 8.91
N PRO A 57 14.38 10.52 9.44
CA PRO A 57 13.24 9.75 8.93
C PRO A 57 11.90 10.40 9.30
N ILE A 58 10.85 10.05 8.56
CA ILE A 58 9.48 10.54 8.75
C ILE A 58 8.94 10.23 10.16
N TYR A 59 9.39 9.14 10.76
CA TYR A 59 9.02 8.71 12.10
C TYR A 59 10.27 8.42 12.94
N ASP A 60 10.14 8.60 14.26
CA ASP A 60 11.23 8.37 15.21
C ASP A 60 11.19 6.97 15.84
N GLU A 61 12.12 6.71 16.74
CA GLU A 61 12.27 5.44 17.43
C GLU A 61 11.12 5.11 18.41
N THR A 62 10.22 6.07 18.70
CA THR A 62 9.14 5.90 19.67
C THR A 62 7.94 5.15 19.10
N CYS A 63 7.91 4.93 17.78
CA CYS A 63 6.80 4.26 17.11
C CYS A 63 6.47 2.89 17.75
N PRO A 64 5.24 2.67 18.26
CA PRO A 64 4.88 1.46 19.01
C PRO A 64 4.66 0.22 18.14
N PHE A 65 4.70 0.37 16.81
CA PHE A 65 4.53 -0.72 15.84
C PHE A 65 5.86 -1.40 15.49
N HIS A 66 6.99 -0.77 15.81
CA HIS A 66 8.31 -1.37 15.63
C HIS A 66 8.48 -2.63 16.50
N ARG A 67 9.19 -3.63 15.98
CA ARG A 67 9.80 -4.65 16.83
C ARG A 67 11.08 -4.09 17.43
N ASN A 68 11.36 -4.37 18.70
CA ASN A 68 12.58 -3.90 19.37
C ASN A 68 13.84 -4.31 18.59
N ALA A 69 13.89 -5.55 18.08
CA ALA A 69 15.03 -6.04 17.29
C ALA A 69 15.22 -5.29 15.95
N TRP A 70 14.21 -4.59 15.44
CA TRP A 70 14.24 -3.90 14.14
C TRP A 70 14.42 -2.38 14.27
N ASN A 71 14.33 -1.84 15.48
CA ASN A 71 14.39 -0.41 15.71
C ASN A 71 15.85 0.06 15.77
N CYS A 72 16.46 0.26 14.61
CA CYS A 72 17.88 0.62 14.50
C CYS A 72 18.22 1.94 15.20
N LEU A 73 17.32 2.93 15.17
CA LEU A 73 17.49 4.20 15.88
C LEU A 73 17.55 3.97 17.39
N ARG A 74 16.58 3.26 17.96
CA ARG A 74 16.58 2.90 19.40
C ARG A 74 17.79 2.08 19.79
N ASN A 75 18.21 1.17 18.92
CA ASN A 75 19.35 0.29 19.14
C ASN A 75 20.70 0.96 18.83
N GLN A 76 20.72 2.28 18.58
CA GLN A 76 21.93 3.07 18.39
C GLN A 76 22.85 2.53 17.30
N ARG A 77 22.26 2.10 16.17
CA ARG A 77 23.04 1.69 15.00
C ARG A 77 23.81 2.90 14.47
N ASP A 78 25.08 2.70 14.13
CA ASP A 78 25.90 3.73 13.51
C ASP A 78 25.41 4.12 12.10
N ASN A 79 25.79 5.32 11.65
CA ASN A 79 25.54 5.83 10.29
C ASN A 79 24.05 5.97 9.90
N MET A 80 23.14 6.08 10.87
CA MET A 80 21.71 6.23 10.57
C MET A 80 21.36 7.49 9.77
N GLU A 81 22.10 8.59 9.93
CA GLU A 81 21.90 9.82 9.14
C GLU A 81 22.17 9.59 7.64
N VAL A 82 23.25 8.85 7.32
CA VAL A 82 23.57 8.47 5.94
C VAL A 82 22.55 7.46 5.40
N ILE A 83 22.13 6.49 6.20
CA ILE A 83 21.12 5.51 5.77
C ILE A 83 19.78 6.20 5.46
N ASN A 84 19.34 7.13 6.32
CA ASN A 84 18.05 7.81 6.18
C ASN A 84 18.04 8.90 5.08
N SER A 85 19.21 9.33 4.59
CA SER A 85 19.31 10.32 3.51
C SER A 85 19.25 9.70 2.10
N TRP A 86 19.20 8.37 1.97
CA TRP A 86 18.98 7.74 0.67
C TRP A 86 17.55 7.94 0.18
N LYS A 87 17.43 8.39 -1.07
CA LYS A 87 16.16 8.59 -1.78
C LYS A 87 16.20 7.90 -3.13
N TRP A 88 15.11 7.23 -3.49
CA TRP A 88 14.90 6.71 -4.84
C TRP A 88 14.34 7.82 -5.74
N VAL A 89 14.96 8.02 -6.91
CA VAL A 89 14.55 9.02 -7.91
C VAL A 89 14.30 8.32 -9.24
N PRO A 90 13.04 8.26 -9.72
CA PRO A 90 12.73 7.76 -11.07
C PRO A 90 13.39 8.60 -12.17
N GLU A 91 13.63 8.01 -13.34
CA GLU A 91 14.29 8.70 -14.46
C GLU A 91 13.40 9.77 -15.11
N ASP A 92 12.12 9.44 -15.31
CA ASP A 92 11.21 10.23 -16.16
C ASP A 92 10.16 11.02 -15.38
N CYS A 93 10.18 10.97 -14.04
CA CYS A 93 9.27 11.76 -13.22
C CYS A 93 9.73 12.00 -11.79
N GLU A 94 9.04 12.92 -11.12
CA GLU A 94 9.23 13.19 -9.70
C GLU A 94 8.40 12.24 -8.84
N LEU A 95 9.07 11.60 -7.88
CA LEU A 95 8.43 10.85 -6.79
C LEU A 95 8.56 11.65 -5.49
N ASN A 96 7.43 12.18 -5.04
CA ASN A 96 7.37 12.94 -3.80
C ASN A 96 7.43 12.02 -2.57
N GLU A 97 7.87 12.59 -1.45
CA GLU A 97 7.74 11.90 -0.16
C GLU A 97 6.26 11.65 0.16
N ILE A 98 6.00 10.56 0.86
CA ILE A 98 4.66 10.31 1.39
C ILE A 98 4.31 11.39 2.42
N ASP A 99 3.25 12.15 2.16
CA ASP A 99 2.57 12.94 3.18
C ASP A 99 1.60 12.02 3.94
N PRO A 100 1.81 11.76 5.24
CA PRO A 100 0.94 10.87 6.01
C PRO A 100 -0.49 11.38 6.13
N LEU A 101 -0.71 12.70 6.21
CA LEU A 101 -2.06 13.26 6.31
C LEU A 101 -2.80 13.12 4.98
N GLU A 102 -2.13 13.43 3.87
CA GLU A 102 -2.72 13.30 2.53
C GLU A 102 -3.08 11.83 2.24
N PHE A 103 -2.13 10.91 2.48
CA PHE A 103 -2.37 9.48 2.30
C PHE A 103 -3.58 9.01 3.13
N MET A 104 -3.64 9.41 4.41
CA MET A 104 -4.75 9.04 5.29
C MET A 104 -6.07 9.68 4.89
N GLY A 105 -6.04 10.87 4.27
CA GLY A 105 -7.19 11.52 3.67
C GLY A 105 -7.75 10.73 2.49
N VAL A 106 -6.88 10.29 1.57
CA VAL A 106 -7.24 9.47 0.40
C VAL A 106 -7.75 8.08 0.82
N MET A 107 -7.13 7.50 1.85
CA MET A 107 -7.46 6.16 2.35
C MET A 107 -8.60 6.13 3.37
N ARG A 108 -9.26 7.27 3.63
CA ARG A 108 -10.35 7.37 4.60
C ARG A 108 -11.41 6.27 4.39
N ASP A 109 -11.84 5.68 5.49
CA ASP A 109 -12.82 4.57 5.53
C ASP A 109 -12.38 3.28 4.80
N LYS A 110 -11.12 3.17 4.39
CA LYS A 110 -10.59 1.97 3.72
C LYS A 110 -9.84 1.03 4.66
N ARG A 111 -9.78 -0.22 4.25
CA ARG A 111 -9.04 -1.31 4.88
C ARG A 111 -8.01 -1.85 3.90
N ILE A 112 -6.75 -1.82 4.31
CA ILE A 112 -5.59 -2.26 3.52
C ILE A 112 -5.04 -3.55 4.15
N GLY A 113 -4.96 -4.61 3.36
CA GLY A 113 -4.43 -5.91 3.77
C GLY A 113 -3.11 -6.21 3.07
N PHE A 114 -2.07 -6.48 3.84
CA PHE A 114 -0.81 -7.04 3.37
C PHE A 114 -0.85 -8.55 3.55
N VAL A 115 -0.45 -9.30 2.53
CA VAL A 115 -0.39 -10.77 2.55
C VAL A 115 0.97 -11.20 2.02
N GLY A 116 1.71 -12.01 2.77
CA GLY A 116 3.00 -12.49 2.26
C GLY A 116 3.99 -12.91 3.33
N ASP A 117 5.26 -12.66 3.04
CA ASP A 117 6.39 -13.05 3.87
C ASP A 117 6.88 -11.93 4.82
N SER A 118 7.99 -12.20 5.51
CA SER A 118 8.57 -11.28 6.50
C SER A 118 8.96 -9.90 5.94
N LEU A 119 9.19 -9.77 4.63
CA LEU A 119 9.49 -8.48 4.01
C LEU A 119 8.22 -7.60 3.92
N ASN A 120 7.05 -8.21 3.67
CA ASN A 120 5.78 -7.49 3.79
C ASN A 120 5.50 -7.04 5.22
N GLU A 121 5.85 -7.84 6.23
CA GLU A 121 5.74 -7.39 7.62
C GLU A 121 6.66 -6.18 7.89
N ASN A 122 7.88 -6.18 7.33
CA ASN A 122 8.80 -5.07 7.48
C ASN A 122 8.27 -3.79 6.81
N PHE A 123 7.74 -3.91 5.59
CA PHE A 123 7.09 -2.79 4.91
C PHE A 123 5.87 -2.29 5.69
N LEU A 124 4.98 -3.19 6.14
CA LEU A 124 3.84 -2.85 6.97
C LEU A 124 4.27 -2.02 8.19
N VAL A 125 5.29 -2.48 8.94
CA VAL A 125 5.74 -1.77 10.15
C VAL A 125 6.21 -0.35 9.83
N SER A 126 7.00 -0.17 8.77
CA SER A 126 7.42 1.15 8.30
C SER A 126 6.22 2.04 7.97
N LEU A 127 5.27 1.52 7.17
CA LEU A 127 4.06 2.24 6.79
C LEU A 127 3.23 2.63 8.03
N LEU A 128 3.00 1.71 8.97
CA LEU A 128 2.25 1.99 10.19
C LEU A 128 2.89 3.12 11.02
N CYS A 129 4.22 3.20 11.06
CA CYS A 129 4.93 4.27 11.75
C CYS A 129 4.83 5.61 11.03
N ILE A 130 4.92 5.63 9.70
CA ILE A 130 4.67 6.82 8.87
C ILE A 130 3.24 7.34 9.12
N LEU A 131 2.23 6.48 9.01
CA LEU A 131 0.82 6.88 9.17
C LEU A 131 0.47 7.29 10.61
N ARG A 132 1.22 6.79 11.61
CA ARG A 132 1.06 7.20 13.01
C ARG A 132 1.38 8.67 13.25
N VAL A 133 2.16 9.32 12.36
CA VAL A 133 2.39 10.77 12.40
C VAL A 133 1.08 11.52 12.21
N ALA A 134 0.21 11.09 11.30
CA ALA A 134 -1.11 11.68 11.08
C ALA A 134 -2.11 11.38 12.20
N ASP A 135 -2.01 10.21 12.82
CA ASP A 135 -2.94 9.78 13.86
C ASP A 135 -2.24 9.05 15.03
N THR A 136 -1.57 9.85 15.86
CA THR A 136 -2.02 10.07 17.25
C THR A 136 -2.55 8.86 18.02
N GLY A 137 -3.83 8.56 17.77
CA GLY A 137 -4.62 7.59 18.51
C GLY A 137 -4.59 6.18 17.92
N ALA A 138 -3.68 5.88 16.98
CA ALA A 138 -3.64 4.57 16.33
C ALA A 138 -3.50 3.42 17.34
N LYS A 139 -4.29 2.37 17.14
CA LYS A 139 -4.37 1.20 18.03
C LYS A 139 -3.91 -0.04 17.30
N LYS A 140 -3.24 -0.96 18.00
CA LYS A 140 -2.86 -2.26 17.43
C LYS A 140 -4.10 -3.01 16.94
N TRP A 141 -4.00 -3.64 15.77
CA TRP A 141 -5.03 -4.46 15.16
C TRP A 141 -4.55 -5.90 14.98
N LYS A 142 -5.32 -6.86 15.51
CA LYS A 142 -5.09 -8.32 15.40
C LYS A 142 -6.39 -9.09 15.15
N ARG A 143 -7.41 -8.42 14.61
CA ARG A 143 -8.71 -9.06 14.33
C ARG A 143 -8.69 -9.66 12.93
N LYS A 144 -9.69 -10.52 12.64
CA LYS A 144 -9.87 -11.17 11.33
C LYS A 144 -8.67 -12.03 10.89
N GLY A 145 -7.92 -12.61 11.84
CA GLY A 145 -6.74 -13.43 11.54
C GLY A 145 -5.44 -12.64 11.34
N ALA A 146 -5.50 -11.29 11.35
CA ALA A 146 -4.31 -10.47 11.16
C ALA A 146 -3.25 -10.72 12.23
N TRP A 147 -2.03 -11.01 11.80
CA TRP A 147 -0.91 -11.23 12.69
C TRP A 147 -0.39 -9.93 13.31
N ARG A 148 -0.44 -8.85 12.52
CA ARG A 148 -0.05 -7.49 12.90
C ARG A 148 -0.91 -6.47 12.16
N GLY A 149 -1.08 -5.28 12.72
CA GLY A 149 -1.76 -4.17 12.06
C GLY A 149 -2.00 -3.00 13.00
N ALA A 150 -2.63 -1.95 12.46
CA ALA A 150 -3.18 -0.86 13.23
C ALA A 150 -4.54 -0.39 12.68
N TYR A 151 -5.33 0.19 13.58
CA TYR A 151 -6.52 0.97 13.27
C TYR A 151 -6.29 2.44 13.64
N PHE A 152 -6.60 3.34 12.71
CA PHE A 152 -6.40 4.78 12.82
C PHE A 152 -7.76 5.49 12.95
N PRO A 153 -8.22 5.79 14.17
CA PRO A 153 -9.58 6.24 14.42
C PRO A 153 -9.95 7.60 13.78
N LYS A 154 -9.01 8.53 13.59
CA LYS A 154 -9.32 9.84 12.98
C LYS A 154 -9.78 9.74 11.52
N PHE A 155 -9.33 8.69 10.83
CA PHE A 155 -9.57 8.48 9.40
C PHE A 155 -10.36 7.20 9.14
N ASN A 156 -10.68 6.44 10.19
CA ASN A 156 -11.33 5.15 10.11
C ASN A 156 -10.60 4.17 9.15
N VAL A 157 -9.26 4.20 9.17
CA VAL A 157 -8.43 3.34 8.32
C VAL A 157 -7.93 2.14 9.10
N THR A 158 -7.99 0.96 8.49
CA THR A 158 -7.31 -0.24 9.02
C THR A 158 -6.20 -0.65 8.07
N VAL A 159 -5.01 -0.95 8.61
CA VAL A 159 -3.91 -1.52 7.85
C VAL A 159 -3.43 -2.76 8.59
N ALA A 160 -3.41 -3.92 7.95
CA ALA A 160 -3.17 -5.19 8.61
C ALA A 160 -2.38 -6.16 7.73
N TYR A 161 -1.67 -7.09 8.35
CA TYR A 161 -0.82 -8.09 7.71
C TYR A 161 -1.22 -9.50 8.10
N HIS A 162 -1.27 -10.37 7.10
CA HIS A 162 -1.50 -11.80 7.19
C HIS A 162 -0.26 -12.53 6.66
N ARG A 163 0.31 -13.40 7.49
CA ARG A 163 1.51 -14.12 7.14
C ARG A 163 1.14 -15.33 6.29
N ALA A 164 1.52 -15.30 5.02
CA ALA A 164 1.32 -16.38 4.07
C ALA A 164 2.57 -16.47 3.18
N VAL A 165 3.63 -17.09 3.70
CA VAL A 165 4.99 -16.97 3.17
C VAL A 165 5.14 -17.43 1.71
N LEU A 166 4.36 -18.42 1.28
CA LEU A 166 4.32 -18.92 -0.10
C LEU A 166 3.02 -18.54 -0.83
N LEU A 167 2.11 -17.81 -0.18
CA LEU A 167 0.73 -17.52 -0.59
C LEU A 167 -0.17 -18.77 -0.79
N ALA A 168 0.36 -19.85 -1.34
CA ALA A 168 -0.29 -21.14 -1.47
C ALA A 168 -0.30 -21.92 -0.16
N LYS A 169 -1.25 -22.85 -0.04
CA LYS A 169 -1.28 -23.85 1.03
C LYS A 169 0.00 -24.68 0.93
N TYR A 170 0.71 -24.77 2.04
CA TYR A 170 1.87 -25.65 2.15
C TYR A 170 1.85 -26.42 3.46
N GLN A 171 2.34 -27.66 3.43
CA GLN A 171 2.37 -28.54 4.58
C GLN A 171 3.55 -29.49 4.52
N TRP A 172 4.04 -29.91 5.68
CA TRP A 172 4.99 -31.01 5.78
C TRP A 172 4.28 -32.32 5.38
N SER A 173 4.88 -33.09 4.48
CA SER A 173 4.37 -34.41 4.09
C SER A 173 5.19 -35.51 4.78
N GLU A 174 4.55 -36.28 5.67
CA GLU A 174 5.13 -37.48 6.29
C GLU A 174 4.70 -38.79 5.58
N GLY A 175 4.13 -38.71 4.37
CA GLY A 175 3.60 -39.87 3.64
C GLY A 175 4.67 -40.79 3.03
N ASP A 176 4.34 -42.08 2.95
CA ASP A 176 5.23 -43.23 2.67
C ASP A 176 6.00 -43.21 1.33
N GLU A 177 5.65 -42.36 0.37
CA GLU A 177 6.28 -42.35 -0.97
C GLU A 177 7.38 -41.29 -1.13
N VAL A 178 7.36 -40.19 -0.37
CA VAL A 178 8.37 -39.12 -0.44
C VAL A 178 8.63 -38.58 0.96
N LYS A 179 9.47 -39.28 1.72
CA LYS A 179 9.91 -38.84 3.05
C LYS A 179 10.64 -37.50 2.93
N GLY A 180 10.12 -36.47 3.60
CA GLY A 180 10.85 -35.24 3.88
C GLY A 180 10.53 -34.02 3.02
N VAL A 181 9.45 -33.96 2.24
CA VAL A 181 9.15 -32.80 1.38
C VAL A 181 8.07 -31.88 1.95
N HIS A 182 8.16 -30.58 1.60
CA HIS A 182 7.10 -29.61 1.82
C HIS A 182 6.18 -29.57 0.60
N ARG A 183 5.01 -30.18 0.71
CA ARG A 183 3.97 -30.11 -0.33
C ARG A 183 3.41 -28.69 -0.41
N VAL A 184 3.32 -28.15 -1.61
CA VAL A 184 2.73 -26.84 -1.93
C VAL A 184 1.61 -27.05 -2.96
N ASP A 185 0.36 -26.85 -2.56
CA ASP A 185 -0.79 -26.91 -3.47
C ASP A 185 -0.96 -25.52 -4.14
N VAL A 186 -0.39 -25.31 -5.32
CA VAL A 186 -0.22 -23.97 -5.93
C VAL A 186 -1.54 -23.31 -6.34
N ASP A 187 -2.59 -24.10 -6.51
CA ASP A 187 -3.95 -23.70 -6.85
C ASP A 187 -4.86 -23.50 -5.63
N ILE A 188 -4.35 -23.74 -4.41
CA ILE A 188 -5.09 -23.59 -3.16
C ILE A 188 -4.47 -22.45 -2.34
N PRO A 189 -5.20 -21.36 -2.04
CA PRO A 189 -4.68 -20.30 -1.18
C PRO A 189 -4.38 -20.83 0.22
N ALA A 190 -3.40 -20.22 0.90
CA ALA A 190 -3.15 -20.52 2.30
C ALA A 190 -4.34 -20.08 3.17
N LYS A 191 -4.70 -20.91 4.15
CA LYS A 191 -5.79 -20.65 5.11
C LYS A 191 -5.67 -19.30 5.81
N ASP A 192 -4.44 -18.82 6.01
CA ASP A 192 -4.16 -17.54 6.65
C ASP A 192 -4.77 -16.34 5.91
N TRP A 193 -5.13 -16.46 4.62
CA TRP A 193 -5.70 -15.37 3.84
C TRP A 193 -6.86 -15.74 2.89
N GLU A 194 -7.22 -17.01 2.75
CA GLU A 194 -8.24 -17.44 1.77
C GLU A 194 -9.60 -16.69 1.90
N ASP A 195 -10.03 -16.39 3.13
CA ASP A 195 -11.34 -15.80 3.40
C ASP A 195 -11.32 -14.29 3.72
N ILE A 196 -10.16 -13.63 3.61
CA ILE A 196 -10.05 -12.23 4.04
C ILE A 196 -10.42 -11.23 2.94
N GLY A 197 -10.53 -11.68 1.69
CA GLY A 197 -10.70 -10.81 0.53
C GLY A 197 -11.89 -9.86 0.65
N GLY A 198 -13.04 -10.35 1.12
CA GLY A 198 -14.24 -9.53 1.32
C GLY A 198 -14.15 -8.49 2.44
N PHE A 199 -13.12 -8.54 3.29
CA PHE A 199 -12.91 -7.57 4.35
C PHE A 199 -12.01 -6.40 3.93
N TYR A 200 -11.15 -6.55 2.93
CA TYR A 200 -10.18 -5.52 2.53
C TYR A 200 -10.60 -4.82 1.25
N ASP A 201 -10.41 -3.51 1.22
CA ASP A 201 -10.67 -2.68 0.04
C ASP A 201 -9.44 -2.66 -0.89
N ILE A 202 -8.25 -2.89 -0.32
CA ILE A 202 -6.96 -2.98 -1.01
C ILE A 202 -6.19 -4.16 -0.46
N LEU A 203 -5.63 -5.00 -1.34
CA LEU A 203 -4.72 -6.08 -0.98
C LEU A 203 -3.35 -5.88 -1.64
N ILE A 204 -2.28 -6.06 -0.86
CA ILE A 204 -0.88 -5.93 -1.27
C ILE A 204 -0.18 -7.24 -0.97
N PHE A 205 0.30 -7.92 -2.02
CA PHE A 205 0.92 -9.23 -1.91
C PHE A 205 2.44 -9.13 -2.06
N ASN A 206 3.17 -9.96 -1.33
CA ASN A 206 4.52 -10.35 -1.72
C ASN A 206 4.75 -11.83 -1.45
N THR A 207 5.70 -12.40 -2.17
CA THR A 207 6.33 -13.67 -1.81
C THR A 207 7.65 -13.76 -2.56
N GLY A 208 8.73 -14.12 -1.86
CA GLY A 208 10.04 -14.23 -2.50
C GLY A 208 11.12 -14.73 -1.55
N HIS A 209 11.18 -14.19 -0.34
CA HIS A 209 12.24 -14.50 0.62
C HIS A 209 12.21 -15.97 1.09
N TRP A 210 11.06 -16.64 0.97
CA TRP A 210 10.88 -18.02 1.40
C TRP A 210 11.14 -19.08 0.33
N TRP A 211 11.39 -18.71 -0.93
CA TRP A 211 11.56 -19.68 -2.02
C TRP A 211 12.99 -20.26 -2.10
N GLY A 212 13.90 -19.78 -1.26
CA GLY A 212 15.31 -20.19 -1.27
C GLY A 212 15.61 -21.48 -0.50
N TYR A 213 16.75 -22.09 -0.84
CA TYR A 213 17.25 -23.29 -0.17
C TYR A 213 17.66 -23.08 1.29
N ASP A 214 17.80 -21.83 1.74
CA ASP A 214 18.01 -21.49 3.15
C ASP A 214 16.75 -21.73 4.01
N LYS A 215 15.56 -21.72 3.40
CA LYS A 215 14.29 -22.05 4.06
C LYS A 215 13.83 -23.48 3.80
N PHE A 216 14.05 -23.96 2.57
CA PHE A 216 13.66 -25.29 2.13
C PHE A 216 14.88 -26.00 1.52
N PRO A 217 15.69 -26.66 2.36
CA PRO A 217 16.96 -27.22 1.92
C PRO A 217 16.75 -28.44 1.02
N LYS A 218 17.82 -28.91 0.35
CA LYS A 218 17.72 -29.98 -0.66
C LYS A 218 17.25 -31.31 -0.11
N GLU A 219 17.48 -31.54 1.18
CA GLU A 219 17.03 -32.72 1.92
C GLU A 219 15.53 -32.66 2.24
N SER A 220 14.95 -31.46 2.19
CA SER A 220 13.53 -31.22 2.39
C SER A 220 12.95 -30.16 1.45
N PRO A 221 12.95 -30.41 0.12
CA PRO A 221 12.58 -29.41 -0.86
C PRO A 221 11.06 -29.17 -0.89
N LEU A 222 10.67 -28.08 -1.55
CA LEU A 222 9.30 -27.86 -1.96
C LEU A 222 8.92 -28.85 -3.08
N ALA A 223 7.76 -29.49 -2.93
CA ALA A 223 7.12 -30.30 -3.95
C ALA A 223 5.79 -29.62 -4.34
N PHE A 224 5.66 -29.21 -5.60
CA PHE A 224 4.51 -28.44 -6.08
C PHE A 224 3.43 -29.38 -6.58
N TYR A 225 2.17 -29.06 -6.31
CA TYR A 225 1.00 -29.83 -6.74
C TYR A 225 -0.06 -28.88 -7.29
N GLN A 226 -0.76 -29.31 -8.34
CA GLN A 226 -1.91 -28.63 -8.93
C GLN A 226 -3.04 -29.64 -9.18
N GLY A 227 -4.26 -29.34 -8.75
CA GLY A 227 -5.40 -30.27 -8.88
C GLY A 227 -5.19 -31.61 -8.13
N GLY A 228 -4.27 -31.63 -7.16
CA GLY A 228 -3.87 -32.84 -6.44
C GLY A 228 -2.75 -33.67 -7.10
N SER A 229 -2.30 -33.31 -8.31
CA SER A 229 -1.17 -33.94 -9.02
C SER A 229 0.12 -33.16 -8.83
N GLN A 230 1.25 -33.84 -8.65
CA GLN A 230 2.58 -33.24 -8.48
C GLN A 230 3.18 -32.78 -9.83
#